data_AF-A0A382NGC9-F1
#
_entry.id   AF-A0A382NGC9-F1
#
_cell.length_a   1.000
_cell.length_b   1.000
_cell.length_c   1.000
_cell.angle_alpha   90.00
_cell.angle_beta   90.00
_cell.angle_gamma   90.00
#
_symmetry.space_group_name_H-M   'P 1'
#
loop_
_entity.id
_entity.type
_entity.pdbx_description
1 polymer ?
#
loop_
_entity_poly.entity_id
_entity_poly.type
_entity_poly.pdbx_seq_one_letter_code
_entity_poly.pdbx_strand_id
1 'polypeptide(L)' 'SINPVRLQNIRDERRSNSDYASIDQCRKEVKLAEDMFVQNQVPFLDTSHTSIEEIAGRILNKSSIKRRY' A
#
# COMPACT_ATOMS: atom_id res chain seq x y z
N SER A 1 -0.71 1.72 -2.83
CA SER A 1 0.73 1.46 -2.92
C SER A 1 1.36 1.57 -1.54
N ILE A 2 2.53 0.96 -1.36
CA ILE A 2 3.35 1.00 -0.14
C ILE A 2 4.82 1.10 -0.55
N ASN A 3 5.62 1.86 0.19
CA ASN A 3 7.04 2.02 0.00
C ASN A 3 7.74 0.66 0.22
N PRO A 4 8.55 0.17 -0.73
CA PRO A 4 9.23 -1.12 -0.61
C PRO A 4 10.10 -1.25 0.65
N VAL A 5 10.75 -0.17 1.09
CA VAL A 5 11.57 -0.17 2.32
C VAL A 5 10.69 -0.32 3.56
N ARG A 6 9.54 0.37 3.57
CA ARG A 6 8.56 0.22 4.66
C ARG A 6 8.00 -1.20 4.71
N LEU A 7 7.68 -1.76 3.55
CA LEU A 7 7.19 -3.14 3.43
C LEU A 7 8.24 -4.15 3.92
N GLN A 8 9.50 -3.97 3.53
CA GLN A 8 10.62 -4.79 4.02
C GLN A 8 10.69 -4.77 5.53
N ASN A 9 10.71 -3.60 6.18
CA ASN A 9 10.80 -3.50 7.64
C ASN A 9 9.66 -4.27 8.34
N ILE A 10 8.42 -4.11 7.86
CA ILE A 10 7.25 -4.84 8.39
C ILE A 10 7.43 -6.36 8.20
N ARG A 11 7.97 -6.80 7.07
CA ARG A 11 8.18 -8.22 6.79
C ARG A 11 9.33 -8.80 7.59
N ASP A 12 10.39 -8.02 7.82
CA ASP A 12 11.53 -8.43 8.63
C ASP A 12 11.14 -8.63 10.10
N GLU A 13 10.27 -7.76 10.65
CA GLU A 13 9.66 -7.95 11.98
C GLU A 13 8.83 -9.24 12.07
N ARG A 14 8.15 -9.64 10.98
CA ARG A 14 7.30 -10.84 10.93
C ARG A 14 8.09 -12.12 10.69
N ARG A 15 9.11 -12.05 9.83
CA ARG A 15 9.96 -13.17 9.42
C ARG A 15 11.28 -12.64 8.84
N SER A 16 12.23 -12.41 9.73
CA SER A 16 13.56 -11.94 9.39
C SER A 16 14.35 -12.95 8.54
N ASN A 17 15.36 -12.44 7.83
CA ASN A 17 16.31 -13.23 7.03
C ASN A 17 15.64 -14.15 5.98
N SER A 18 14.52 -13.71 5.40
CA SER A 18 13.80 -14.47 4.38
C SER A 18 13.73 -13.71 3.06
N ASP A 19 13.67 -14.44 1.94
CA ASP A 19 13.47 -13.84 0.60
C ASP A 19 12.21 -12.96 0.55
N TYR A 20 11.19 -13.33 1.34
CA TYR A 20 9.96 -12.57 1.53
C TYR A 20 10.21 -11.14 2.05
N ALA A 21 11.18 -10.97 2.95
CA ALA A 21 11.58 -9.67 3.50
C ALA A 21 12.71 -8.99 2.71
N SER A 22 13.20 -9.59 1.62
CA SER A 22 14.25 -8.97 0.80
C SER A 22 13.74 -7.69 0.11
N ILE A 23 14.63 -6.71 0.00
CA ILE A 23 14.27 -5.42 -0.62
C ILE A 23 13.96 -5.57 -2.11
N ASP A 24 14.67 -6.45 -2.81
CA ASP A 24 14.43 -6.74 -4.23
C ASP A 24 13.04 -7.35 -4.46
N GLN A 25 12.63 -8.29 -3.61
CA GLN A 25 11.30 -8.89 -3.68
C GLN A 25 10.22 -7.85 -3.36
N CYS A 26 10.39 -7.03 -2.31
CA CYS A 26 9.45 -5.97 -1.97
C CYS A 26 9.31 -4.94 -3.11
N ARG A 27 10.41 -4.53 -3.73
CA ARG A 27 10.40 -3.59 -4.88
C ARG A 27 9.67 -4.19 -6.08
N LYS A 28 9.95 -5.44 -6.40
CA LYS A 28 9.32 -6.16 -7.52
C LYS A 28 7.81 -6.26 -7.31
N GLU A 29 7.37 -6.69 -6.14
CA GLU A 29 5.94 -6.85 -5.83
C GLU A 29 5.18 -5.51 -5.83
N VAL A 30 5.74 -4.47 -5.22
CA VAL A 30 5.13 -3.14 -5.21
C VAL A 30 4.99 -2.61 -6.63
N LYS A 31 6.06 -2.72 -7.45
CA LYS A 31 6.02 -2.27 -8.84
C LYS A 31 4.97 -3.01 -9.65
N LEU A 32 4.90 -4.35 -9.53
CA LEU A 32 3.89 -5.15 -10.22
C LEU A 32 2.46 -4.74 -9.84
N ALA A 33 2.22 -4.43 -8.56
CA ALA A 33 0.93 -3.97 -8.09
C ALA A 33 0.60 -2.56 -8.63
N GLU A 34 1.56 -1.64 -8.62
CA GLU A 34 1.40 -0.29 -9.19
C GLU A 34 1.11 -0.33 -10.69
N ASP A 35 1.89 -1.11 -11.45
CA ASP A 35 1.68 -1.33 -12.87
C ASP A 35 0.26 -1.86 -13.14
N MET A 36 -0.22 -2.80 -12.32
CA MET A 36 -1.59 -3.33 -12.42
C MET A 36 -2.65 -2.24 -12.18
N PHE A 37 -2.47 -1.38 -11.18
CA PHE A 37 -3.40 -0.27 -10.93
C PHE A 37 -3.42 0.72 -12.10
N VAL A 38 -2.25 1.08 -12.64
CA VAL A 38 -2.13 2.00 -13.78
C VAL A 38 -2.78 1.43 -15.03
N GLN A 39 -2.48 0.17 -15.37
CA GLN A 39 -3.03 -0.50 -16.55
C GLN A 39 -4.55 -0.58 -16.53
N ASN A 40 -5.14 -0.79 -15.35
CA ASN A 40 -6.60 -0.90 -15.19
C ASN A 40 -7.27 0.44 -14.87
N GLN A 41 -6.54 1.56 -14.92
CA GLN A 41 -7.02 2.90 -14.57
C GLN A 41 -7.68 2.95 -13.17
N VAL A 42 -7.21 2.11 -12.24
CA VAL A 42 -7.74 2.03 -10.88
C VAL A 42 -7.01 3.05 -10.01
N PRO A 43 -7.71 4.06 -9.46
CA PRO A 43 -7.09 5.01 -8.55
C PRO A 43 -6.61 4.30 -7.29
N PHE A 44 -5.36 4.52 -6.90
CA PHE A 44 -4.80 3.98 -5.66
C PHE A 44 -4.31 5.09 -4.74
N LEU A 45 -4.03 4.73 -3.49
CA LEU A 45 -3.49 5.61 -2.46
C LEU A 45 -2.17 5.02 -1.96
N ASP A 46 -1.16 5.86 -1.73
CA ASP A 46 -0.01 5.47 -0.93
C ASP A 46 -0.40 5.48 0.56
N THR A 47 -0.14 4.37 1.24
CA THR A 47 -0.48 4.16 2.66
C THR A 47 0.77 3.93 3.53
N SER A 48 1.96 4.23 3.03
CA SER A 48 3.24 3.93 3.70
C SER A 48 3.41 4.59 5.06
N HIS A 49 2.89 5.81 5.23
CA HIS A 49 3.03 6.63 6.43
C HIS A 49 1.69 7.19 6.91
N THR A 50 0.60 6.53 6.52
CA THR A 50 -0.77 7.02 6.71
C THR A 50 -1.45 6.18 7.78
N SER A 51 -2.17 6.82 8.72
CA SER A 51 -2.93 6.07 9.74
C SER A 51 -4.18 5.44 9.13
N ILE A 52 -4.79 4.49 9.85
CA ILE A 52 -6.04 3.83 9.41
C ILE A 52 -7.17 4.85 9.29
N GLU A 53 -7.26 5.79 10.24
CA GLU A 53 -8.27 6.86 10.27
C GLU A 53 -8.10 7.80 9.06
N GLU A 54 -6.87 8.13 8.71
CA GLU A 54 -6.60 8.98 7.56
C GLU A 54 -6.88 8.25 6.23
N ILE A 55 -6.57 6.95 6.13
CA ILE A 55 -6.96 6.12 4.98
C ILE A 55 -8.48 6.10 4.84
N ALA A 56 -9.20 5.86 5.94
CA ALA A 56 -10.67 5.86 5.95
C ALA A 56 -11.23 7.23 5.52
N GLY A 57 -10.68 8.33 6.04
CA GLY A 57 -11.05 9.69 5.64
C GLY A 57 -10.84 9.95 4.15
N ARG A 58 -9.69 9.53 3.60
CA ARG A 58 -9.39 9.67 2.16
C ARG A 58 -10.31 8.83 1.29
N ILE A 59 -10.62 7.59 1.70
CA ILE A 59 -11.59 6.74 0.98
C ILE A 59 -12.96 7.40 1.00
N LEU A 60 -13.47 7.80 2.16
CA LEU A 60 -14.77 8.46 2.31
C LEU A 60 -14.87 9.77 1.53
N ASN A 61 -13.78 10.54 1.41
CA ASN A 61 -13.76 11.77 0.61
C ASN A 61 -13.75 11.49 -0.90
N LYS A 62 -13.05 10.44 -1.34
CA LYS A 62 -12.97 10.06 -2.77
C LYS A 62 -14.22 9.30 -3.23
N SER A 63 -14.76 8.45 -2.38
CA SER A 63 -16.03 7.79 -2.61
C SER A 63 -17.13 8.80 -2.39
N SER A 64 -18.02 9.05 -3.35
CA SER A 64 -19.17 9.95 -3.18
C SER A 64 -20.24 9.37 -2.23
N ILE A 65 -19.81 8.66 -1.19
CA ILE A 65 -20.66 8.07 -0.16
C ILE A 65 -21.14 9.23 0.70
N LYS A 66 -22.44 9.56 0.56
CA LYS A 66 -23.10 10.53 1.43
C LYS A 66 -23.00 10.03 2.87
N ARG A 67 -22.40 10.86 3.74
CA ARG A 67 -22.49 10.63 5.19
C ARG A 67 -23.98 10.60 5.55
N ARG A 68 -24.46 9.46 6.04
CA ARG A 68 -25.79 9.34 6.67
C ARG A 68 -25.63 9.82 8.11
N TYR A 69 -25.65 11.11 8.32
CA TYR A 69 -25.98 11.75 9.60
C TYR A 69 -26.48 13.16 9.33
#